data_AF-A0A2V7ZC41-F1
#
_entry.id   AF-A0A2V7ZC41-F1
#
_cell.length_a   1.000
_cell.length_b   1.000
_cell.length_c   1.000
_cell.angle_alpha   90.00
_cell.angle_beta   90.00
_cell.angle_gamma   90.00
#
_symmetry.space_group_name_H-M   'P 1'
#
loop_
_entity.id
_entity.type
_entity.pdbx_description
1 polymer ?
#
loop_
_entity_poly.entity_id
_entity_poly.type
_entity_poly.pdbx_seq_one_letter_code
_entity_poly.pdbx_strand_id
1 'polypeptide(L)'
;MSVQTGNGAPSGAHYNLNIIGVPRAKTADMTGDNGHRIFVPLWGNPKIMLTEGPDFAVLDANGTDGEASFQLPNPDPNGDGTTVYSVFARALGTPGGKSLTTTCAIDPFDGAEVCSVITLTLERSKGKSTFDNVTKYLLYIYADIDGDGVLDRVPLFDSSLTGYFWDYDNQGLKLAQLRFYQCSTTVPVATDPNGPQTTACFQ
;
A
#
# COMPACT_ATOMS: atom_id res chain seq x y z
N MET A 1 25.67 0.90 12.08
CA MET A 1 25.56 -0.57 12.03
C MET A 1 24.09 -0.83 11.79
N SER A 2 23.73 -1.39 10.64
CA SER A 2 22.33 -1.48 10.24
C SER A 2 21.56 -2.46 11.12
N VAL A 3 20.65 -1.96 11.96
CA VAL A 3 19.85 -2.80 12.86
C VAL A 3 18.62 -3.30 12.10
N GLN A 4 18.84 -4.25 11.19
CA GLN A 4 17.75 -5.06 10.69
C GLN A 4 17.32 -6.01 11.82
N THR A 5 16.07 -5.88 12.27
CA THR A 5 15.54 -6.80 13.29
C THR A 5 15.40 -8.20 12.70
N GLY A 6 15.36 -9.24 13.55
CA GLY A 6 15.33 -10.62 13.08
C GLY A 6 14.17 -10.97 12.14
N ASN A 7 13.14 -10.12 11.98
CA ASN A 7 12.04 -10.33 11.05
C ASN A 7 12.16 -9.53 9.73
N GLY A 8 13.31 -8.91 9.46
CA GLY A 8 13.56 -8.12 8.24
C GLY A 8 13.11 -6.66 8.32
N ALA A 9 12.37 -6.26 9.36
CA ALA A 9 11.86 -4.90 9.48
C ALA A 9 12.91 -3.91 10.02
N PRO A 10 12.79 -2.62 9.66
CA PRO A 10 13.47 -1.53 10.34
C PRO A 10 13.14 -1.50 11.85
N SER A 11 14.09 -1.02 12.65
CA SER A 11 13.86 -0.68 14.05
C SER A 11 13.25 0.73 14.19
N GLY A 12 12.54 0.99 15.28
CA GLY A 12 12.03 2.33 15.62
C GLY A 12 10.51 2.46 15.58
N ALA A 13 10.04 3.69 15.82
CA ALA A 13 8.63 4.04 15.82
C ALA A 13 8.03 3.86 14.41
N HIS A 14 6.83 3.30 14.36
CA HIS A 14 6.09 3.07 13.12
C HIS A 14 4.59 3.02 13.39
N TYR A 15 3.81 3.38 12.38
CA TYR A 15 2.39 3.04 12.34
C TYR A 15 2.23 1.60 11.81
N ASN A 16 1.33 0.82 12.39
CA ASN A 16 1.04 -0.54 11.92
C ASN A 16 -0.38 -0.58 11.36
N LEU A 17 -0.57 -1.09 10.15
CA LEU A 17 -1.88 -1.40 9.59
C LEU A 17 -1.98 -2.91 9.33
N ASN A 18 -3.08 -3.53 9.76
CA ASN A 18 -3.37 -4.93 9.48
C ASN A 18 -4.56 -5.05 8.52
N ILE A 19 -4.36 -5.61 7.32
CA ILE A 19 -5.45 -5.95 6.41
C ILE A 19 -5.77 -7.43 6.61
N ILE A 20 -6.98 -7.73 7.09
CA ILE A 20 -7.38 -9.03 7.61
C ILE A 20 -8.45 -9.66 6.71
N GLY A 21 -8.10 -10.75 6.04
CA GLY A 21 -9.03 -11.54 5.22
C GLY A 21 -9.99 -12.35 6.09
N VAL A 22 -11.29 -12.10 5.95
CA VAL A 22 -12.35 -12.76 6.73
C VAL A 22 -13.32 -13.56 5.84
N PRO A 23 -13.74 -14.77 6.26
CA PRO A 23 -14.62 -15.61 5.45
C PRO A 23 -16.09 -15.15 5.47
N ARG A 24 -16.46 -14.24 6.38
CA ARG A 24 -17.81 -13.68 6.52
C ARG A 24 -17.71 -12.17 6.55
N ALA A 25 -18.58 -11.51 5.81
CA ALA A 25 -18.71 -10.07 5.82
C ALA A 25 -18.97 -9.54 7.24
N LYS A 26 -18.51 -8.32 7.49
CA LYS A 26 -18.83 -7.55 8.68
C LYS A 26 -20.12 -6.78 8.42
N THR A 27 -20.89 -6.57 9.47
CA THR A 27 -22.16 -5.83 9.44
C THR A 27 -22.21 -4.70 10.46
N ALA A 28 -21.17 -4.58 11.28
CA ALA A 28 -21.05 -3.46 12.23
C ALA A 28 -20.53 -2.25 11.48
N ASP A 29 -21.00 -1.06 11.84
CA ASP A 29 -20.35 0.19 11.41
C ASP A 29 -18.97 0.27 12.06
N MET A 30 -17.96 0.50 11.22
CA MET A 30 -16.56 0.58 11.61
C MET A 30 -15.90 1.89 11.15
N THR A 31 -16.72 2.90 10.85
CA THR A 31 -16.27 4.25 10.50
C THR A 31 -15.57 4.89 11.69
N GLY A 32 -14.35 5.41 11.49
CA GLY A 32 -13.53 6.04 12.53
C GLY A 32 -12.97 5.08 13.59
N ASP A 33 -12.88 3.77 13.30
CA ASP A 33 -12.27 2.79 14.22
C ASP A 33 -10.76 2.99 14.32
N ASN A 34 -10.25 3.22 15.53
CA ASN A 34 -8.82 3.34 15.83
C ASN A 34 -8.11 1.97 15.96
N GLY A 35 -8.73 0.89 15.51
CA GLY A 35 -8.22 -0.48 15.60
C GLY A 35 -7.01 -0.79 14.71
N HIS A 36 -6.56 0.15 13.87
CA HIS A 36 -5.39 0.00 12.99
C HIS A 36 -5.49 -1.26 12.09
N ARG A 37 -6.71 -1.57 11.67
CA ARG A 37 -7.02 -2.76 10.88
C ARG A 37 -8.13 -2.47 9.88
N ILE A 38 -8.09 -3.16 8.76
CA ILE A 38 -9.16 -3.21 7.77
C ILE A 38 -9.53 -4.68 7.59
N PHE A 39 -10.82 -4.98 7.56
CA PHE A 39 -11.35 -6.29 7.23
C PHE A 39 -11.72 -6.34 5.76
N VAL A 40 -11.28 -7.36 5.05
CA VAL A 40 -11.59 -7.57 3.63
C VAL A 40 -12.14 -8.97 3.41
N PRO A 41 -12.90 -9.26 2.34
CA PRO A 41 -13.30 -10.60 2.01
C PRO A 41 -12.07 -11.50 1.93
N LEU A 42 -12.16 -12.73 2.42
CA LEU A 42 -11.08 -13.70 2.28
C LEU A 42 -10.79 -14.00 0.80
N TRP A 43 -11.81 -13.86 -0.05
CA TRP A 43 -11.74 -13.98 -1.50
C TRP A 43 -12.57 -12.84 -2.10
N GLY A 44 -11.93 -11.97 -2.88
CA GLY A 44 -12.58 -10.80 -3.47
C GLY A 44 -11.63 -9.63 -3.63
N ASN A 45 -12.10 -8.57 -4.27
CA ASN A 45 -11.30 -7.44 -4.71
C ASN A 45 -11.91 -6.13 -4.23
N PRO A 46 -11.91 -5.85 -2.91
CA PRO A 46 -12.35 -4.54 -2.42
C PRO A 46 -11.34 -3.45 -2.76
N LYS A 47 -11.84 -2.21 -2.88
CA LYS A 47 -11.01 -1.02 -2.97
C LYS A 47 -10.72 -0.48 -1.57
N ILE A 48 -9.49 -0.10 -1.29
CA ILE A 48 -9.13 0.67 -0.08
C ILE A 48 -8.88 2.10 -0.53
N MET A 49 -9.87 2.97 -0.33
CA MET A 49 -9.81 4.38 -0.70
C MET A 49 -8.78 5.12 0.14
N LEU A 50 -7.95 5.94 -0.51
CA LEU A 50 -6.85 6.65 0.11
C LEU A 50 -7.19 8.14 0.19
N THR A 51 -7.08 8.69 1.40
CA THR A 51 -7.34 10.11 1.66
C THR A 51 -6.07 10.75 2.19
N GLU A 52 -5.69 11.89 1.62
CA GLU A 52 -4.57 12.67 2.13
C GLU A 52 -4.92 13.25 3.51
N GLY A 53 -4.02 13.11 4.48
CA GLY A 53 -4.13 13.78 5.77
C GLY A 53 -2.82 13.75 6.55
N PRO A 54 -2.70 14.55 7.63
CA PRO A 54 -1.42 14.71 8.34
C PRO A 54 -0.97 13.45 9.09
N ASP A 55 -1.90 12.54 9.37
CA ASP A 55 -1.68 11.33 10.17
C ASP A 55 -2.15 10.06 9.44
N PHE A 56 -1.65 8.91 9.88
CA PHE A 56 -2.16 7.61 9.48
C PHE A 56 -3.41 7.25 10.29
N ALA A 57 -4.54 6.99 9.62
CA ALA A 57 -5.79 6.62 10.30
C ALA A 57 -6.63 5.68 9.44
N VAL A 58 -7.25 4.68 10.05
CA VAL A 58 -8.30 3.92 9.37
C VAL A 58 -9.60 4.72 9.49
N LEU A 59 -10.11 5.19 8.36
CA LEU A 59 -11.35 5.98 8.32
C LEU A 59 -12.57 5.07 8.20
N ASP A 60 -12.42 3.94 7.50
CA ASP A 60 -13.39 2.86 7.46
C ASP A 60 -12.65 1.52 7.42
N ALA A 61 -12.94 0.67 8.40
CA ALA A 61 -12.33 -0.64 8.52
C ALA A 61 -13.10 -1.76 7.80
N ASN A 62 -14.27 -1.50 7.21
CA ASN A 62 -15.11 -2.54 6.62
C ASN A 62 -14.99 -2.69 5.09
N GLY A 63 -13.85 -3.17 4.59
CA GLY A 63 -13.73 -3.53 3.18
C GLY A 63 -14.57 -4.72 2.71
N THR A 64 -15.41 -5.33 3.55
CA THR A 64 -16.18 -6.53 3.17
C THR A 64 -17.48 -6.24 2.42
N ASP A 65 -17.90 -4.98 2.38
CA ASP A 65 -19.03 -4.49 1.59
C ASP A 65 -18.60 -3.90 0.23
N GLY A 66 -17.30 -3.88 -0.05
CA GLY A 66 -16.72 -3.49 -1.34
C GLY A 66 -15.63 -2.42 -1.19
N GLU A 67 -15.72 -1.57 -0.18
CA GLU A 67 -14.80 -0.45 0.01
C GLU A 67 -14.37 -0.29 1.47
N ALA A 68 -13.12 0.10 1.68
CA ALA A 68 -12.61 0.56 2.98
C ALA A 68 -11.94 1.92 2.77
N SER A 69 -11.53 2.60 3.85
CA SER A 69 -10.82 3.87 3.72
C SER A 69 -9.67 4.02 4.71
N PHE A 70 -8.54 4.50 4.19
CA PHE A 70 -7.32 4.75 4.94
C PHE A 70 -6.78 6.15 4.63
N GLN A 71 -6.48 6.90 5.68
CA GLN A 71 -5.81 8.18 5.61
C GLN A 71 -4.29 8.00 5.76
N LEU A 72 -3.53 8.74 4.96
CA LEU A 72 -2.08 8.78 5.03
C LEU A 72 -1.53 10.13 4.52
N PRO A 73 -0.34 10.57 4.97
CA PRO A 73 0.29 11.78 4.46
C PRO A 73 0.75 11.62 3.02
N ASN A 74 0.93 12.77 2.33
CA ASN A 74 1.65 12.80 1.05
C ASN A 74 3.05 12.19 1.22
N PRO A 75 3.34 11.08 0.49
CA PRO A 75 4.59 10.37 0.65
C PRO A 75 5.78 11.10 0.06
N ASP A 76 5.59 11.97 -0.93
CA ASP A 76 6.66 12.65 -1.67
C ASP A 76 6.22 14.07 -2.07
N PRO A 77 6.20 15.02 -1.12
CA PRO A 77 5.70 16.38 -1.37
C PRO A 77 6.51 17.18 -2.40
N ASN A 78 7.72 16.72 -2.73
CA ASN A 78 8.61 17.38 -3.69
C ASN A 78 8.57 16.73 -5.08
N GLY A 79 7.92 15.56 -5.22
CA GLY A 79 7.84 14.80 -6.47
C GLY A 79 9.19 14.28 -6.98
N ASP A 80 10.19 14.15 -6.11
CA ASP A 80 11.56 13.82 -6.55
C ASP A 80 11.83 12.30 -6.63
N GLY A 81 10.87 11.48 -6.18
CA GLY A 81 10.97 10.03 -6.10
C GLY A 81 11.56 9.52 -4.79
N THR A 82 11.71 10.38 -3.78
CA THR A 82 12.20 10.01 -2.45
C THR A 82 11.14 10.31 -1.41
N THR A 83 10.66 9.26 -0.77
CA THR A 83 9.57 9.41 0.19
C THR A 83 10.01 10.02 1.52
N VAL A 84 9.09 10.69 2.21
CA VAL A 84 9.27 11.13 3.61
C VAL A 84 8.97 10.00 4.62
N TYR A 85 8.24 8.96 4.20
CA TYR A 85 8.04 7.73 4.95
C TYR A 85 8.10 6.50 4.03
N SER A 86 8.43 5.34 4.59
CA SER A 86 8.56 4.08 3.85
C SER A 86 7.59 3.03 4.36
N VAL A 87 7.11 2.17 3.47
CA VAL A 87 6.18 1.08 3.81
C VAL A 87 6.88 -0.27 3.70
N PHE A 88 6.81 -1.03 4.78
CA PHE A 88 7.27 -2.41 4.83
C PHE A 88 6.08 -3.33 5.04
N ALA A 89 6.02 -4.42 4.28
CA ALA A 89 4.91 -5.36 4.34
C ALA A 89 5.36 -6.80 4.52
N ARG A 90 4.47 -7.63 5.08
CA ARG A 90 4.62 -9.08 5.09
C ARG A 90 3.27 -9.79 5.17
N ALA A 91 3.25 -11.04 4.70
CA ALA A 91 2.11 -11.95 4.81
C ALA A 91 2.17 -12.78 6.10
N LEU A 92 1.09 -12.85 6.87
CA LEU A 92 0.98 -13.61 8.13
C LEU A 92 -0.27 -14.53 8.13
N GLY A 93 -0.35 -15.35 9.17
CA GLY A 93 -1.43 -16.33 9.36
C GLY A 93 -1.12 -17.69 8.72
N THR A 94 -2.18 -18.44 8.41
CA THR A 94 -2.09 -19.78 7.81
C THR A 94 -1.52 -19.72 6.40
N PRO A 95 -0.51 -20.55 6.05
CA PRO A 95 0.04 -20.62 4.70
C PRO A 95 -0.93 -21.01 3.60
N GLY A 96 -0.63 -20.58 2.37
CA GLY A 96 -1.35 -20.92 1.14
C GLY A 96 -2.26 -19.81 0.59
N GLY A 97 -2.37 -18.67 1.28
CA GLY A 97 -3.09 -17.50 0.79
C GLY A 97 -2.15 -16.42 0.27
N LYS A 98 -2.61 -15.63 -0.69
CA LYS A 98 -1.90 -14.45 -1.18
C LYS A 98 -2.85 -13.28 -1.40
N SER A 99 -2.29 -12.08 -1.53
CA SER A 99 -3.00 -10.90 -2.00
C SER A 99 -2.18 -10.20 -3.08
N LEU A 100 -2.89 -9.59 -4.01
CA LEU A 100 -2.34 -8.68 -5.00
C LEU A 100 -2.85 -7.28 -4.68
N THR A 101 -1.99 -6.28 -4.78
CA THR A 101 -2.37 -4.90 -4.51
C THR A 101 -1.77 -4.00 -5.56
N THR A 102 -2.63 -3.33 -6.32
CA THR A 102 -2.24 -2.34 -7.33
C THR A 102 -2.71 -0.97 -6.86
N THR A 103 -1.81 0.02 -6.88
CA THR A 103 -2.20 1.41 -6.60
C THR A 103 -2.82 2.01 -7.84
N CYS A 104 -3.98 2.63 -7.69
CA CYS A 104 -4.74 3.22 -8.77
C CYS A 104 -5.29 4.60 -8.36
N ALA A 105 -5.73 5.37 -9.34
CA ALA A 105 -6.38 6.65 -9.17
C ALA A 105 -7.29 6.94 -10.39
N ILE A 106 -7.87 8.12 -10.43
CA ILE A 106 -8.77 8.59 -11.47
C ILE A 106 -8.12 9.77 -12.20
N ASP A 107 -8.10 9.73 -13.53
CA ASP A 107 -7.75 10.88 -14.36
C ASP A 107 -8.84 11.95 -14.21
N PRO A 108 -8.51 13.18 -13.76
CA PRO A 108 -9.49 14.22 -13.55
C PRO A 108 -10.09 14.80 -14.84
N PHE A 109 -9.48 14.56 -16.01
CA PHE A 109 -9.94 15.11 -17.28
C PHE A 109 -11.08 14.30 -17.89
N ASP A 110 -10.99 12.97 -17.90
CA ASP A 110 -11.97 12.08 -18.53
C ASP A 110 -12.63 11.07 -17.56
N GLY A 111 -12.16 11.00 -16.32
CA GLY A 111 -12.68 10.08 -15.29
C GLY A 111 -12.20 8.64 -15.45
N ALA A 112 -11.20 8.38 -16.30
CA ALA A 112 -10.64 7.05 -16.50
C ALA A 112 -9.87 6.56 -15.26
N GLU A 113 -9.95 5.27 -14.99
CA GLU A 113 -9.15 4.65 -13.94
C GLU A 113 -7.72 4.41 -14.45
N VAL A 114 -6.74 4.97 -13.75
CA VAL A 114 -5.31 4.83 -14.02
C VAL A 114 -4.70 3.95 -12.94
N CYS A 115 -4.24 2.76 -13.30
CA CYS A 115 -3.59 1.82 -12.40
C CYS A 115 -2.11 1.67 -12.72
N SER A 116 -1.30 1.52 -11.66
CA SER A 116 0.12 1.24 -11.79
C SER A 116 0.38 -0.05 -12.57
N VAL A 117 1.41 -0.05 -13.42
CA VAL A 117 1.86 -1.25 -14.13
C VAL A 117 2.57 -2.27 -13.23
N ILE A 118 2.87 -1.90 -11.98
CA ILE A 118 3.46 -2.79 -10.98
C ILE A 118 2.46 -3.11 -9.86
N THR A 119 2.47 -4.36 -9.42
CA THR A 119 1.56 -4.89 -8.41
C THR A 119 2.36 -5.50 -7.26
N LEU A 120 2.00 -5.15 -6.02
CA LEU A 120 2.51 -5.83 -4.85
C LEU A 120 1.88 -7.22 -4.74
N THR A 121 2.69 -8.27 -4.69
CA THR A 121 2.23 -9.61 -4.30
C THR A 121 2.71 -9.93 -2.90
N LEU A 122 1.78 -10.22 -1.98
CA LEU A 122 2.08 -10.75 -0.66
C LEU A 122 1.57 -12.19 -0.57
N GLU A 123 2.48 -13.15 -0.45
CA GLU A 123 2.12 -14.57 -0.34
C GLU A 123 2.57 -15.15 1.00
N ARG A 124 1.65 -15.87 1.68
CA ARG A 124 1.98 -16.58 2.91
C ARG A 124 2.51 -17.98 2.60
N SER A 125 3.82 -18.07 2.46
CA SER A 125 4.55 -19.35 2.38
C SER A 125 4.64 -20.06 3.74
N LYS A 126 5.10 -21.32 3.76
CA LYS A 126 5.43 -22.02 5.02
C LYS A 126 6.66 -21.38 5.68
N GLY A 127 6.77 -21.51 7.01
CA GLY A 127 7.92 -21.02 7.77
C GLY A 127 7.82 -19.55 8.16
N LYS A 128 8.98 -18.93 8.38
CA LYS A 128 9.11 -17.55 8.87
C LYS A 128 8.73 -16.55 7.79
N SER A 129 7.91 -15.57 8.16
CA SER A 129 7.55 -14.43 7.31
C SER A 129 8.39 -13.21 7.69
N THR A 130 8.98 -12.58 6.69
CA THR A 130 9.84 -11.39 6.82
C THR A 130 9.21 -10.19 6.14
N PHE A 131 9.58 -9.00 6.60
CA PHE A 131 9.19 -7.76 5.96
C PHE A 131 10.07 -7.44 4.76
N ASP A 132 9.43 -6.94 3.71
CA ASP A 132 10.07 -6.37 2.53
C ASP A 132 9.67 -4.90 2.38
N ASN A 133 10.55 -4.09 1.78
CA ASN A 133 10.24 -2.70 1.46
C ASN A 133 9.32 -2.66 0.23
N VAL A 134 8.07 -2.28 0.44
CA VAL A 134 7.02 -2.24 -0.60
C VAL A 134 6.61 -0.82 -1.00
N THR A 135 7.39 0.18 -0.57
CA THR A 135 7.14 1.61 -0.80
C THR A 135 6.74 1.89 -2.25
N LYS A 136 7.50 1.41 -3.24
CA LYS A 136 7.21 1.66 -4.66
C LYS A 136 5.86 1.15 -5.15
N TYR A 137 5.30 0.10 -4.53
CA TYR A 137 4.04 -0.49 -4.98
C TYR A 137 2.84 0.22 -4.38
N LEU A 138 2.93 0.66 -3.12
CA LEU A 138 1.80 1.20 -2.37
C LEU A 138 1.72 2.73 -2.40
N LEU A 139 2.83 3.42 -2.66
CA LEU A 139 2.90 4.88 -2.58
C LEU A 139 3.08 5.58 -3.93
N TYR A 140 3.17 4.81 -5.03
CA TYR A 140 3.36 5.35 -6.37
C TYR A 140 2.54 4.60 -7.41
N ILE A 141 2.12 5.34 -8.43
CA ILE A 141 1.59 4.84 -9.69
C ILE A 141 2.69 4.98 -10.74
N TYR A 142 2.93 3.91 -11.49
CA TYR A 142 3.73 3.93 -12.70
C TYR A 142 2.80 3.68 -13.88
N ALA A 143 2.48 4.71 -14.66
CA ALA A 143 1.53 4.63 -15.76
C ALA A 143 1.86 5.73 -16.77
N ASP A 144 1.49 5.54 -18.03
CA ASP A 144 1.49 6.59 -19.05
C ASP A 144 0.22 7.42 -18.82
N ILE A 145 0.36 8.63 -18.28
CA ILE A 145 -0.78 9.48 -17.90
C ILE A 145 -1.04 10.62 -18.87
N ASP A 146 -0.13 10.91 -19.79
CA ASP A 146 -0.29 11.96 -20.81
C ASP A 146 -0.44 11.42 -22.24
N GLY A 147 -0.31 10.10 -22.41
CA GLY A 147 -0.52 9.38 -23.67
C GLY A 147 0.66 9.44 -24.63
N ASP A 148 1.86 9.79 -24.15
CA ASP A 148 3.06 9.86 -24.99
C ASP A 148 3.75 8.49 -25.22
N GLY A 149 3.29 7.43 -24.55
CA GLY A 149 3.82 6.07 -24.61
C GLY A 149 5.00 5.81 -23.67
N VAL A 150 5.35 6.77 -22.80
CA VAL A 150 6.37 6.66 -21.76
C VAL A 150 5.66 6.60 -20.41
N LEU A 151 6.18 5.77 -19.50
CA LEU A 151 5.62 5.72 -18.15
C LEU A 151 6.06 6.95 -17.37
N ASP A 152 5.12 7.52 -16.62
CA ASP A 152 5.34 8.47 -15.55
C ASP A 152 5.43 7.78 -14.20
N ARG A 153 6.04 8.47 -13.24
CA ARG A 153 6.05 8.06 -11.84
C ARG A 153 5.31 9.12 -11.04
N VAL A 154 4.14 8.75 -10.56
CA VAL A 154 3.21 9.65 -9.87
C VAL A 154 3.09 9.23 -8.40
N PRO A 155 3.50 10.04 -7.43
CA PRO A 155 3.27 9.73 -6.02
C PRO A 155 1.77 9.80 -5.69
N LEU A 156 1.36 9.18 -4.59
CA LEU A 156 0.02 9.40 -4.06
C LEU A 156 -0.23 10.89 -3.80
N PHE A 157 -1.43 11.35 -4.11
CA PHE A 157 -1.90 12.73 -3.94
C PHE A 157 -1.15 13.78 -4.78
N ASP A 158 -0.49 13.35 -5.85
CA ASP A 158 -0.09 14.28 -6.91
C ASP A 158 -1.34 14.91 -7.55
N SER A 159 -1.25 16.19 -7.92
CA SER A 159 -2.37 16.92 -8.52
C SER A 159 -2.78 16.44 -9.92
N SER A 160 -1.94 15.63 -10.58
CA SER A 160 -2.24 15.04 -11.89
C SER A 160 -3.35 14.00 -11.86
N LEU A 161 -3.61 13.36 -10.71
CA LEU A 161 -4.67 12.36 -10.54
C LEU A 161 -5.53 12.68 -9.31
N THR A 162 -6.69 12.04 -9.20
CA THR A 162 -7.58 12.18 -8.04
C THR A 162 -8.13 10.83 -7.59
N GLY A 163 -8.82 10.77 -6.44
CA GLY A 163 -9.51 9.56 -5.99
C GLY A 163 -8.61 8.33 -5.88
N TYR A 164 -7.43 8.47 -5.27
CA TYR A 164 -6.46 7.39 -5.12
C TYR A 164 -7.02 6.22 -4.29
N PHE A 165 -6.68 4.99 -4.66
CA PHE A 165 -7.05 3.79 -3.93
C PHE A 165 -6.03 2.65 -4.12
N TRP A 166 -6.02 1.71 -3.18
CA TRP A 166 -5.42 0.40 -3.39
C TRP A 166 -6.49 -0.58 -3.87
N ASP A 167 -6.33 -1.08 -5.10
CA ASP A 167 -7.09 -2.22 -5.60
C ASP A 167 -6.56 -3.50 -4.93
N TYR A 168 -7.28 -4.03 -3.95
CA TYR A 168 -6.80 -5.12 -3.10
C TYR A 168 -7.48 -6.44 -3.46
N ASP A 169 -6.91 -7.21 -4.39
CA ASP A 169 -7.36 -8.57 -4.67
C ASP A 169 -6.85 -9.56 -3.61
N ASN A 170 -7.75 -9.99 -2.72
CA ASN A 170 -7.45 -11.02 -1.75
C ASN A 170 -7.75 -12.41 -2.30
N GLN A 171 -6.73 -13.26 -2.33
CA GLN A 171 -6.80 -14.65 -2.76
C GLN A 171 -6.46 -15.59 -1.60
N GLY A 172 -7.24 -15.48 -0.52
CA GLY A 172 -7.11 -16.33 0.65
C GLY A 172 -6.09 -15.89 1.69
N LEU A 173 -5.42 -14.74 1.53
CA LEU A 173 -4.48 -14.24 2.54
C LEU A 173 -5.24 -13.87 3.83
N LYS A 174 -4.70 -14.32 4.97
CA LYS A 174 -5.32 -14.10 6.29
C LYS A 174 -4.97 -12.75 6.89
N LEU A 175 -3.72 -12.33 6.72
CA LEU A 175 -3.22 -11.07 7.27
C LEU A 175 -2.09 -10.54 6.40
N ALA A 176 -2.31 -9.38 5.78
CA ALA A 176 -1.22 -8.52 5.34
C ALA A 176 -0.92 -7.54 6.47
N GLN A 177 0.31 -7.53 6.96
CA GLN A 177 0.78 -6.58 7.97
C GLN A 177 1.67 -5.55 7.29
N LEU A 178 1.26 -4.29 7.36
CA LEU A 178 1.98 -3.13 6.85
C LEU A 178 2.54 -2.32 8.02
N ARG A 179 3.72 -1.75 7.81
CA ARG A 179 4.38 -0.83 8.75
C ARG A 179 4.88 0.39 8.03
N PHE A 180 4.56 1.56 8.55
CA PHE A 180 4.94 2.86 8.00
C PHE A 180 5.98 3.48 8.91
N TYR A 181 7.18 3.68 8.39
CA TYR A 181 8.32 4.22 9.13
C TYR A 181 8.68 5.61 8.64
N GLN A 182 8.98 6.53 9.56
CA GLN A 182 9.42 7.90 9.25
C GLN A 182 10.90 7.90 8.81
N CYS A 183 11.15 7.33 7.64
CA CYS A 183 12.44 7.22 6.98
C CYS A 183 12.22 7.15 5.47
N SER A 184 13.21 7.58 4.70
CA SER A 184 13.06 7.70 3.25
C SER A 184 13.37 6.42 2.49
N THR A 185 12.69 6.27 1.36
CA THR A 185 13.06 5.35 0.29
C THR A 185 13.02 6.11 -1.04
N THR A 186 14.14 6.09 -1.76
CA THR A 186 14.17 6.50 -3.16
C THR A 186 13.68 5.34 -4.01
N VAL A 187 12.56 5.54 -4.70
CA VAL A 187 11.92 4.54 -5.57
C VAL A 187 12.52 4.58 -6.98
N PRO A 188 12.27 3.55 -7.81
CA PRO A 188 12.80 3.52 -9.17
C PRO A 188 12.36 4.71 -10.02
N VAL A 189 13.07 4.93 -11.12
CA VAL A 189 12.66 5.89 -12.16
C VAL A 189 11.52 5.31 -13.00
N ALA A 190 10.74 6.18 -13.64
CA ALA A 190 9.56 5.77 -14.37
C ALA A 190 9.83 4.79 -15.53
N THR A 191 10.98 4.93 -16.19
CA THR A 191 11.41 4.04 -17.29
C THR A 191 11.81 2.62 -16.83
N ASP A 192 11.97 2.39 -15.53
CA ASP A 192 12.21 1.06 -14.95
C ASP A 192 11.48 0.89 -13.61
N PRO A 193 10.14 0.73 -13.62
CA PRO A 193 9.35 0.59 -12.39
C PRO A 193 9.74 -0.64 -11.54
N ASN A 194 10.30 -1.67 -12.20
CA ASN A 194 10.73 -2.90 -11.55
C ASN A 194 12.15 -2.79 -10.95
N GLY A 195 12.84 -1.68 -11.18
CA GLY A 195 14.16 -1.39 -10.66
C GLY A 195 14.27 -1.42 -9.12
N PRO A 196 15.51 -1.29 -8.61
CA PRO A 196 15.80 -1.31 -7.18
C PRO A 196 15.34 -0.03 -6.48
N GLN A 197 15.09 -0.16 -5.17
CA GLN A 197 14.81 0.98 -4.28
C GLN A 197 15.99 1.14 -3.32
N THR A 198 16.32 2.38 -2.95
CA THR A 198 17.36 2.67 -1.94
C THR A 198 16.70 3.22 -0.69
N THR A 199 16.94 2.61 0.47
CA THR A 199 16.26 2.98 1.72
C THR A 199 17.22 3.45 2.81
N ALA A 200 16.85 4.51 3.51
CA ALA A 200 17.57 5.02 4.69
C ALA A 200 17.08 4.38 6.00
N CYS A 201 16.09 3.49 5.95
CA CYS A 201 15.41 2.95 7.14
C CYS A 201 16.24 2.01 8.01
N PHE A 202 17.40 1.54 7.53
CA PHE A 202 18.27 0.60 8.25
C PHE A 202 19.58 1.23 8.72
N GLN A 203 19.70 2.56 8.74
CA GLN A 203 20.95 3.23 9.14
C GLN A 203 21.14 3.27 10.66
#